data_AF-A0A819IL27-F1
#
_entry.id   AF-A0A819IL27-F1
#
_cell.length_a   1.000
_cell.length_b   1.000
_cell.length_c   1.000
_cell.angle_alpha   90.00
_cell.angle_beta   90.00
_cell.angle_gamma   90.00
#
_symmetry.space_group_name_H-M   'P 1'
#
loop_
_entity.id
_entity.type
_entity.pdbx_description
1 polymer ?
#
loop_
_entity_poly.entity_id
_entity_poly.type
_entity_poly.pdbx_seq_one_letter_code
_entity_poly.pdbx_strand_id
1 'polypeptide(L)'
;GIRSASLIHRETNIPLSTIYYNIDKLKQTGSLKHRDENRRPRVLGGKEKKAIGQYIRYNNEITLNEIKENLSKMHHKSVSTSTISRHLHKYGYKNVVPQSTHMLTSDEKQRRVQWAKKRINDDFNNTIFTDEFSFQLFRNTVRRWTKNPNQEFKCSPKNRQKVHVWGAISVKGVFTCHTFRCNLNGSYYVSILEDYLLPAATRE
;
A
#
# COMPACT_ATOMS: atom_id res chain seq x y z
N GLY A 1 49.61 -8.42 24.29
CA GLY A 1 49.38 -7.86 22.95
C GLY A 1 50.57 -7.04 22.51
N ILE A 2 50.90 -7.09 21.21
CA ILE A 2 52.06 -6.46 20.56
C ILE A 2 52.25 -5.01 21.03
N ARG A 3 53.45 -4.67 21.54
CA ARG A 3 53.72 -3.40 22.24
C ARG A 3 54.37 -2.31 21.38
N SER A 4 54.72 -2.60 20.12
CA SER A 4 55.45 -1.66 19.25
C SER A 4 54.72 -1.37 17.95
N ALA A 5 54.63 -0.08 17.60
CA ALA A 5 54.02 0.41 16.36
C ALA A 5 54.70 -0.16 15.10
N SER A 6 56.02 -0.39 15.15
CA SER A 6 56.79 -0.98 14.05
C SER A 6 56.41 -2.44 13.78
N LEU A 7 56.12 -3.21 14.84
CA LEU A 7 55.60 -4.57 14.69
C LEU A 7 54.21 -4.56 14.08
N ILE A 8 53.32 -3.64 14.51
CA ILE A 8 51.99 -3.51 13.92
C ILE A 8 52.08 -3.14 12.43
N HIS A 9 52.99 -2.23 12.06
CA HIS A 9 53.23 -1.87 10.66
C HIS A 9 53.68 -3.08 9.84
N ARG A 10 54.66 -3.84 10.33
CA ARG A 10 55.20 -5.01 9.63
C ARG A 10 54.15 -6.10 9.41
N GLU A 11 53.29 -6.34 10.39
CA GLU A 11 52.28 -7.40 10.34
C GLU A 11 51.01 -6.98 9.57
N THR A 12 50.66 -5.68 9.54
CA THR A 12 49.39 -5.19 8.94
C THR A 12 49.58 -4.37 7.66
N ASN A 13 50.81 -3.97 7.34
CA ASN A 13 51.17 -3.05 6.27
C ASN A 13 50.44 -1.68 6.33
N ILE A 14 49.88 -1.31 7.48
CA ILE A 14 49.28 0.00 7.71
C ILE A 14 50.39 1.03 7.93
N PRO A 15 50.35 2.22 7.32
CA PRO A 15 51.36 3.26 7.52
C PRO A 15 51.58 3.59 9.02
N LEU A 16 52.84 3.77 9.41
CA LEU A 16 53.20 4.14 10.78
C LEU A 16 52.46 5.39 11.27
N SER A 17 52.26 6.38 10.39
CA SER A 17 51.49 7.59 10.69
C SER A 17 50.05 7.29 11.14
N THR A 18 49.36 6.38 10.45
CA THR A 18 48.01 5.94 10.81
C THR A 18 48.00 5.15 12.12
N ILE A 19 49.02 4.32 12.36
CA ILE A 19 49.16 3.56 13.60
C ILE A 19 49.36 4.51 14.79
N TYR A 20 50.28 5.47 14.70
CA TYR A 20 50.51 6.47 15.74
C TYR A 20 49.28 7.35 15.97
N TYR A 21 48.61 7.79 14.90
CA TYR A 21 47.35 8.53 14.99
C TYR A 21 46.27 7.75 15.76
N ASN A 22 46.09 6.46 15.44
CA ASN A 22 45.11 5.61 16.10
C ASN A 22 45.47 5.33 17.57
N ILE A 23 46.76 5.16 17.89
CA ILE A 23 47.23 5.01 19.27
C ILE A 23 46.96 6.29 20.07
N ASP A 24 47.27 7.46 19.52
CA ASP A 24 47.01 8.75 20.17
C ASP A 24 45.50 8.99 20.36
N LYS A 25 44.70 8.70 19.33
CA LYS A 25 43.23 8.72 19.39
C LYS A 25 42.68 7.78 20.48
N LEU A 26 43.23 6.58 20.61
CA LEU A 26 42.89 5.62 21.66
C LEU A 26 43.25 6.15 23.05
N LYS A 27 44.43 6.75 23.22
CA LYS A 27 44.87 7.35 24.49
C LYS A 27 43.98 8.52 24.91
N GLN A 28 43.56 9.35 23.97
CA GLN A 28 42.75 10.54 24.26
C GLN A 28 41.26 10.24 24.46
N THR A 29 40.68 9.32 23.68
CA THR A 29 39.22 9.12 23.63
C THR A 29 38.76 7.74 24.10
N GLY A 30 39.68 6.80 24.35
CA GLY A 30 39.37 5.41 24.68
C GLY A 30 38.69 4.62 23.54
N SER A 31 38.58 5.19 22.34
CA SER A 31 37.80 4.62 21.24
C SER A 31 38.42 4.90 19.87
N LEU A 32 38.39 3.91 18.99
CA LEU A 32 38.78 4.07 17.58
C LEU A 32 37.62 4.51 16.68
N LYS A 33 36.39 4.62 17.19
CA LYS A 33 35.21 5.00 16.40
C LYS A 33 35.46 6.31 15.64
N HIS A 34 35.03 6.39 14.39
CA HIS A 34 35.06 7.65 13.64
C HIS A 34 34.31 8.73 14.42
N ARG A 35 34.84 9.96 14.39
CA ARG A 35 34.11 11.13 14.90
C ARG A 35 32.85 11.29 14.06
N ASP A 36 31.79 11.81 14.66
CA ASP A 36 30.59 12.15 13.90
C ASP A 36 30.99 13.13 12.78
N GLU A 37 30.94 12.64 11.54
CA GLU A 37 31.26 13.44 10.37
C GLU A 37 30.24 14.59 10.25
N ASN A 38 30.70 15.76 9.82
CA ASN A 38 29.85 16.87 9.44
C ASN A 38 29.03 16.47 8.19
N ARG A 39 27.94 15.75 8.41
CA ARG A 39 27.03 15.35 7.34
C ARG A 39 26.42 16.60 6.72
N ARG A 40 26.23 16.55 5.40
CA ARG A 40 25.51 17.59 4.67
C ARG A 40 24.17 17.90 5.36
N PRO A 41 23.88 19.18 5.67
CA PRO A 41 22.61 19.56 6.28
C PRO A 41 21.43 19.02 5.48
N ARG A 42 20.44 18.48 6.18
CA ARG A 42 19.22 17.98 5.53
C ARG A 42 18.46 19.15 4.91
N VAL A 43 17.91 18.91 3.72
CA VAL A 43 17.09 19.90 3.01
C VAL A 43 15.87 20.35 3.84
N LEU A 44 15.26 19.42 4.58
CA LEU A 44 14.14 19.71 5.48
C LEU A 44 14.64 20.07 6.89
N GLY A 45 14.37 21.30 7.32
CA GLY A 45 14.62 21.80 8.67
C GLY A 45 13.52 21.37 9.66
N GLY A 46 13.52 21.96 10.87
CA GLY A 46 12.52 21.64 11.90
C GLY A 46 11.13 22.19 11.56
N LYS A 47 11.07 23.43 11.06
CA LYS A 47 9.84 24.14 10.73
C LYS A 47 9.09 23.44 9.59
N GLU A 48 9.77 23.05 8.53
CA GLU A 48 9.18 22.38 7.37
C GLU A 48 8.64 21.00 7.73
N LYS A 49 9.34 20.24 8.57
CA LYS A 49 8.86 18.93 9.05
C LYS A 49 7.57 19.05 9.85
N LYS A 50 7.49 20.07 10.71
CA LYS A 50 6.29 20.36 11.50
C LYS A 50 5.13 20.74 10.58
N ALA A 51 5.38 21.59 9.57
CA ALA A 51 4.39 21.98 8.57
C ALA A 51 3.87 20.78 7.77
N ILE A 52 4.75 19.89 7.29
CA ILE A 52 4.34 18.64 6.60
C ILE A 52 3.39 17.82 7.48
N GLY A 53 3.71 17.66 8.77
CA GLY A 53 2.84 16.97 9.71
C GLY A 53 1.48 17.66 9.91
N GLN A 54 1.45 18.99 9.94
CA GLN A 54 0.22 19.77 10.03
C GLN A 54 -0.65 19.63 8.76
N TYR A 55 -0.04 19.67 7.57
CA TYR A 55 -0.78 19.50 6.31
C TYR A 55 -1.47 18.15 6.24
N ILE A 56 -0.78 17.07 6.62
CA ILE A 56 -1.39 15.73 6.66
C ILE A 56 -2.45 15.60 7.75
N ARG A 57 -2.26 16.25 8.90
CA ARG A 57 -3.26 16.24 9.97
C ARG A 57 -4.54 16.96 9.56
N TYR A 58 -4.44 18.04 8.79
CA TYR A 58 -5.57 18.81 8.29
C TYR A 58 -6.26 18.09 7.11
N ASN A 59 -5.48 17.62 6.15
CA ASN A 59 -5.96 16.87 5.01
C ASN A 59 -5.03 15.67 4.75
N ASN A 60 -5.45 14.48 5.20
CA ASN A 60 -4.65 13.28 5.00
C ASN A 60 -4.69 12.74 3.55
N GLU A 61 -5.54 13.31 2.67
CA GLU A 61 -5.60 13.01 1.24
C GLU A 61 -4.64 13.89 0.41
N ILE A 62 -3.91 14.81 1.07
CA ILE A 62 -2.99 15.73 0.39
C ILE A 62 -1.90 14.98 -0.41
N THR A 63 -1.69 15.44 -1.63
CA THR A 63 -0.67 14.90 -2.54
C THR A 63 0.72 15.42 -2.19
N LEU A 64 1.76 14.70 -2.63
CA LEU A 64 3.14 15.16 -2.46
C LEU A 64 3.43 16.47 -3.20
N ASN A 65 2.76 16.71 -4.32
CA ASN A 65 2.90 17.94 -5.10
C ASN A 65 2.28 19.13 -4.35
N GLU A 66 1.11 18.98 -3.77
CA GLU A 66 0.51 20.02 -2.93
C GLU A 66 1.38 20.33 -1.70
N ILE A 67 1.93 19.30 -1.04
CA ILE A 67 2.91 19.53 0.06
C ILE A 67 4.12 20.31 -0.46
N LYS A 68 4.67 19.93 -1.62
CA LYS A 68 5.81 20.63 -2.24
C LYS A 68 5.48 22.09 -2.53
N GLU A 69 4.32 22.36 -3.12
CA GLU A 69 3.86 23.72 -3.43
C GLU A 69 3.66 24.54 -2.15
N ASN A 70 3.03 23.96 -1.13
CA ASN A 70 2.83 24.61 0.16
C ASN A 70 4.16 24.96 0.84
N LEU A 71 5.15 24.06 0.79
CA LEU A 71 6.50 24.33 1.29
C LEU A 71 7.21 25.43 0.49
N SER A 72 7.02 25.46 -0.83
CA SER A 72 7.59 26.51 -1.67
C SER A 72 6.94 27.87 -1.38
N LYS A 73 5.61 27.92 -1.23
CA LYS A 73 4.84 29.15 -1.01
C LYS A 73 5.02 29.71 0.41
N MET A 74 4.93 28.86 1.44
CA MET A 74 4.91 29.31 2.84
C MET A 74 6.27 29.30 3.53
N HIS A 75 7.20 28.46 3.06
CA HIS A 75 8.51 28.29 3.68
C HIS A 75 9.67 28.60 2.73
N HIS A 76 9.39 29.08 1.52
CA HIS A 76 10.37 29.38 0.47
C HIS A 76 11.36 28.23 0.24
N LYS A 77 10.87 26.98 0.36
CA LYS A 77 11.72 25.79 0.32
C LYS A 77 11.43 24.94 -0.90
N SER A 78 12.40 24.86 -1.79
CA SER A 78 12.38 23.93 -2.92
C SER A 78 12.80 22.53 -2.44
N VAL A 79 11.85 21.59 -2.46
CA VAL A 79 12.04 20.21 -2.02
C VAL A 79 11.43 19.26 -3.06
N SER A 80 12.11 18.16 -3.36
CA SER A 80 11.54 17.13 -4.23
C SER A 80 10.48 16.30 -3.52
N THR A 81 9.49 15.81 -4.26
CA THR A 81 8.46 14.89 -3.78
C THR A 81 9.08 13.62 -3.17
N SER A 82 10.18 13.12 -3.73
CA SER A 82 10.93 11.97 -3.20
C SER A 82 11.55 12.25 -1.82
N THR A 83 11.93 13.50 -1.54
CA THR A 83 12.44 13.89 -0.21
C THR A 83 11.30 13.95 0.81
N ILE A 84 10.14 14.48 0.41
CA ILE A 84 8.93 14.51 1.25
C ILE A 84 8.46 13.09 1.55
N SER A 85 8.33 12.22 0.54
CA SER A 85 7.95 10.81 0.71
C SER A 85 8.90 10.07 1.66
N ARG A 86 10.22 10.19 1.48
CA ARG A 86 11.20 9.59 2.40
C ARG A 86 11.04 10.10 3.82
N HIS A 87 10.77 11.40 3.99
CA HIS A 87 10.49 11.97 5.31
C HIS A 87 9.24 11.34 5.92
N LEU A 88 8.14 11.25 5.18
CA LEU A 88 6.88 10.67 5.66
C LEU A 88 7.05 9.20 6.08
N HIS A 89 7.68 8.38 5.22
CA HIS A 89 7.95 6.98 5.54
C HIS A 89 8.84 6.82 6.77
N LYS A 90 9.88 7.66 6.91
CA LYS A 90 10.75 7.67 8.09
C LYS A 90 9.99 7.93 9.39
N TYR A 91 8.89 8.69 9.34
CA TYR A 91 8.06 9.01 10.49
C TYR A 91 6.81 8.11 10.61
N GLY A 92 6.80 6.98 9.89
CA GLY A 92 5.79 5.94 10.01
C GLY A 92 4.53 6.16 9.18
N TYR A 93 4.48 7.20 8.35
CA TYR A 93 3.34 7.39 7.45
C TYR A 93 3.42 6.41 6.27
N LYS A 94 2.26 5.84 5.95
CA LYS A 94 2.02 5.02 4.76
C LYS A 94 0.94 5.69 3.92
N ASN A 95 1.11 5.61 2.61
CA ASN A 95 0.13 6.09 1.64
C ASN A 95 -0.71 4.89 1.18
N VAL A 96 -1.94 4.79 1.68
CA VAL A 96 -2.78 3.59 1.52
C VAL A 96 -4.17 3.96 1.00
N VAL A 97 -4.78 3.05 0.25
CA VAL A 97 -6.22 3.10 0.00
C VAL A 97 -6.90 2.44 1.20
N PRO A 98 -7.85 3.11 1.89
CA PRO A 98 -8.61 2.50 2.96
C PRO A 98 -9.24 1.16 2.53
N GLN A 99 -9.02 0.10 3.32
CA GLN A 99 -9.53 -1.22 2.99
C GLN A 99 -10.97 -1.38 3.47
N SER A 100 -11.84 -1.87 2.59
CA SER A 100 -13.18 -2.36 2.97
C SER A 100 -13.16 -3.87 2.84
N THR A 101 -13.14 -4.59 3.95
CA THR A 101 -13.33 -6.05 3.97
C THR A 101 -14.59 -6.40 4.73
N HIS A 102 -15.33 -7.39 4.22
CA HIS A 102 -16.41 -8.00 5.00
C HIS A 102 -15.79 -8.83 6.12
N MET A 103 -16.17 -8.52 7.36
CA MET A 103 -15.76 -9.30 8.52
C MET A 103 -16.52 -10.63 8.50
N LEU A 104 -15.79 -11.74 8.35
CA LEU A 104 -16.37 -13.09 8.38
C LEU A 104 -16.45 -13.60 9.82
N THR A 105 -17.59 -14.19 10.19
CA THR A 105 -17.75 -14.91 11.45
C THR A 105 -16.96 -16.23 11.44
N SER A 106 -16.72 -16.81 12.62
CA SER A 106 -16.06 -18.13 12.72
C SER A 106 -16.84 -19.22 11.97
N ASP A 107 -18.17 -19.19 12.05
CA ASP A 107 -19.04 -20.17 11.42
C ASP A 107 -19.04 -20.04 9.89
N GLU A 108 -18.99 -18.82 9.36
CA GLU A 108 -18.83 -18.59 7.92
C GLU A 108 -17.51 -19.14 7.38
N LYS A 109 -16.42 -18.96 8.14
CA LYS A 109 -15.12 -19.53 7.77
C LYS A 109 -15.19 -21.05 7.74
N GLN A 110 -15.79 -21.67 8.75
CA GLN A 110 -15.95 -23.12 8.81
C GLN A 110 -16.78 -23.65 7.65
N ARG A 111 -17.93 -23.03 7.34
CA ARG A 111 -18.78 -23.41 6.20
C ARG A 111 -18.04 -23.32 4.87
N ARG A 112 -17.26 -22.26 4.66
CA ARG A 112 -16.44 -22.13 3.44
C ARG A 112 -15.39 -23.23 3.33
N VAL A 113 -14.71 -23.57 4.42
CA VAL A 113 -13.72 -24.67 4.43
C VAL A 113 -14.38 -26.01 4.16
N GLN A 114 -15.53 -26.29 4.77
CA GLN A 114 -16.27 -27.54 4.55
C GLN A 114 -16.75 -27.66 3.10
N TRP A 115 -17.29 -26.58 2.53
CA TRP A 115 -17.71 -26.55 1.13
C TRP A 115 -16.53 -26.83 0.19
N ALA A 116 -15.38 -26.21 0.44
CA ALA A 116 -14.17 -26.38 -0.38
C ALA A 116 -13.62 -27.81 -0.29
N LYS A 117 -13.55 -28.38 0.91
CA LYS A 117 -13.13 -29.78 1.11
C LYS A 117 -14.05 -30.76 0.37
N LYS A 118 -15.35 -30.51 0.38
CA LYS A 118 -16.34 -31.39 -0.27
C LYS A 118 -16.21 -31.39 -1.80
N ARG A 119 -15.75 -30.29 -2.40
CA ARG A 119 -15.71 -30.09 -3.85
C ARG A 119 -14.30 -30.06 -4.44
N ILE A 120 -13.32 -30.57 -3.71
CA ILE A 120 -11.91 -30.53 -4.11
C ILE A 120 -11.64 -31.32 -5.40
N ASN A 121 -12.45 -32.34 -5.67
CA ASN A 121 -12.33 -33.22 -6.83
C ASN A 121 -13.49 -33.05 -7.82
N ASP A 122 -14.30 -31.99 -7.69
CA ASP A 122 -15.41 -31.74 -8.61
C ASP A 122 -14.87 -31.37 -9.99
N ASP A 123 -15.49 -31.91 -11.05
CA ASP A 123 -15.22 -31.49 -12.42
C ASP A 123 -16.07 -30.27 -12.78
N PHE A 124 -15.40 -29.15 -13.05
CA PHE A 124 -16.04 -27.90 -13.44
C PHE A 124 -16.15 -27.69 -14.95
N ASN A 125 -15.76 -28.67 -15.79
CA ASN A 125 -15.81 -28.58 -17.24
C ASN A 125 -17.22 -28.27 -17.78
N ASN A 126 -18.26 -28.77 -17.13
CA ASN A 126 -19.67 -28.51 -17.47
C ASN A 126 -20.38 -27.63 -16.42
N THR A 127 -19.64 -26.75 -15.74
CA THR A 127 -20.21 -25.83 -14.76
C THR A 127 -20.21 -24.40 -15.31
N ILE A 128 -21.39 -23.76 -15.24
CA ILE A 128 -21.52 -22.33 -15.50
C ILE A 128 -21.54 -21.60 -14.16
N PHE A 129 -20.61 -20.68 -13.98
CA PHE A 129 -20.56 -19.78 -12.85
C PHE A 129 -21.25 -18.47 -13.22
N THR A 130 -22.13 -18.00 -12.35
CA THR A 130 -22.85 -16.75 -12.52
C THR A 130 -22.59 -15.85 -11.32
N ASP A 131 -22.46 -14.55 -11.54
CA ASP A 131 -22.33 -13.58 -10.46
C ASP A 131 -22.83 -12.20 -10.90
N GLU A 132 -23.18 -11.37 -9.91
CA GLU A 132 -23.49 -9.96 -10.11
C GLU A 132 -22.30 -9.07 -9.75
N PHE A 133 -22.00 -8.14 -10.65
CA PHE A 133 -21.02 -7.10 -10.42
C PHE A 133 -21.67 -5.70 -10.51
N SER A 134 -21.11 -4.74 -9.78
CA SER A 134 -21.57 -3.35 -9.81
C SER A 134 -20.42 -2.40 -10.12
N PHE A 135 -20.44 -1.79 -11.31
CA PHE A 135 -19.55 -0.69 -11.63
C PHE A 135 -19.99 0.57 -10.89
N GLN A 136 -19.12 1.08 -10.04
CA GLN A 136 -19.32 2.37 -9.38
C GLN A 136 -18.56 3.44 -10.16
N LEU A 137 -19.29 4.40 -10.75
CA LEU A 137 -18.68 5.46 -11.56
C LEU A 137 -17.73 6.36 -10.75
N PHE A 138 -17.92 6.44 -9.43
CA PHE A 138 -17.09 7.23 -8.51
C PHE A 138 -16.51 6.38 -7.38
N ARG A 139 -15.80 5.30 -7.75
CA ARG A 139 -15.10 4.48 -6.75
C ARG A 139 -14.01 5.32 -6.09
N ASN A 140 -14.09 5.47 -4.77
CA ASN A 140 -13.10 6.21 -4.01
C ASN A 140 -11.77 5.43 -3.94
N THR A 141 -10.86 5.69 -4.88
CA THR A 141 -9.49 5.17 -4.90
C THR A 141 -8.49 6.16 -4.27
N VAL A 142 -9.00 7.23 -3.64
CA VAL A 142 -8.16 8.28 -3.05
C VAL A 142 -7.31 7.69 -1.93
N ARG A 143 -6.00 7.86 -2.08
CA ARG A 143 -5.01 7.39 -1.11
C ARG A 143 -4.84 8.40 0.00
N ARG A 144 -4.64 7.90 1.23
CA ARG A 144 -4.45 8.70 2.42
C ARG A 144 -3.10 8.42 3.07
N TRP A 145 -2.47 9.47 3.60
CA TRP A 145 -1.30 9.38 4.45
C TRP A 145 -1.72 9.10 5.90
N THR A 146 -1.39 7.91 6.41
CA THR A 146 -1.77 7.50 7.76
C THR A 146 -0.65 6.73 8.44
N LYS A 147 -0.62 6.79 9.78
CA LYS A 147 0.23 5.90 10.59
C LYS A 147 -0.46 4.58 10.93
N ASN A 148 -1.79 4.54 10.84
CA ASN A 148 -2.61 3.38 11.19
C ASN A 148 -3.49 2.97 9.98
N PRO A 149 -2.93 2.27 8.98
CA PRO A 149 -3.67 1.88 7.77
C PRO A 149 -4.99 1.16 8.01
N ASN A 150 -5.06 0.33 9.06
CA ASN A 150 -6.20 -0.53 9.35
C ASN A 150 -7.37 0.19 10.04
N GLN A 151 -7.20 1.48 10.39
CA GLN A 151 -8.20 2.29 11.09
C GLN A 151 -8.74 3.43 10.22
N GLU A 152 -8.32 3.52 8.96
CA GLU A 152 -8.84 4.53 8.04
C GLU A 152 -10.20 4.09 7.50
N PHE A 153 -11.24 4.86 7.84
CA PHE A 153 -12.58 4.72 7.27
C PHE A 153 -12.99 6.05 6.62
N LYS A 154 -13.77 5.99 5.53
CA LYS A 154 -14.34 7.19 4.90
C LYS A 154 -15.85 7.05 4.73
N CYS A 155 -16.57 8.04 5.24
CA CYS A 155 -18.00 8.21 4.96
C CYS A 155 -18.18 8.40 3.45
N SER A 156 -18.93 7.49 2.85
CA SER A 156 -19.24 7.50 1.42
C SER A 156 -20.61 8.13 1.20
N PRO A 157 -20.81 8.96 0.16
CA PRO A 157 -22.13 9.51 -0.13
C PRO A 157 -23.14 8.39 -0.39
N LYS A 158 -24.34 8.51 0.19
CA LYS A 158 -25.39 7.47 0.13
C LYS A 158 -25.83 7.15 -1.30
N ASN A 159 -25.90 8.17 -2.17
CA ASN A 159 -26.37 8.00 -3.55
C ASN A 159 -25.18 7.94 -4.52
N ARG A 160 -24.79 6.72 -4.92
CA ARG A 160 -23.79 6.49 -5.96
C ARG A 160 -24.50 5.96 -7.19
N GLN A 161 -24.23 6.57 -8.36
CA GLN A 161 -24.60 5.96 -9.62
C GLN A 161 -23.83 4.66 -9.80
N LYS A 162 -24.57 3.57 -9.98
CA LYS A 162 -24.05 2.23 -10.22
C LYS A 162 -24.65 1.69 -11.51
N VAL A 163 -23.85 0.96 -12.26
CA VAL A 163 -24.33 0.09 -13.33
C VAL A 163 -24.11 -1.33 -12.86
N HIS A 164 -25.18 -2.11 -12.80
CA HIS A 164 -25.13 -3.51 -12.44
C HIS A 164 -24.91 -4.34 -13.70
N VAL A 165 -24.15 -5.41 -13.55
CA VAL A 165 -23.90 -6.39 -14.59
C VAL A 165 -24.11 -7.75 -13.97
N TRP A 166 -24.92 -8.57 -14.61
CA TRP A 166 -24.93 -10.00 -14.36
C TRP A 166 -24.12 -10.69 -15.46
N GLY A 167 -23.31 -11.67 -15.10
CA GLY A 167 -22.47 -12.38 -16.06
C GLY A 167 -22.40 -13.87 -15.79
N ALA A 168 -22.25 -14.65 -16.85
CA ALA A 168 -22.07 -16.09 -16.81
C ALA A 168 -20.76 -16.48 -17.51
N ILE A 169 -19.97 -17.36 -16.88
CA ILE A 169 -18.70 -17.86 -17.39
C ILE A 169 -18.57 -19.37 -17.16
N SER A 170 -17.75 -20.03 -17.97
CA SER A 170 -17.34 -21.42 -17.78
C SER A 170 -15.87 -21.60 -18.16
N VAL A 171 -15.40 -22.85 -18.11
CA VAL A 171 -14.08 -23.24 -18.65
C VAL A 171 -13.94 -22.89 -20.15
N LYS A 172 -15.05 -22.86 -20.90
CA LYS A 172 -15.06 -22.53 -22.34
C LYS A 172 -15.00 -21.02 -22.61
N GLY A 173 -15.20 -20.18 -21.58
CA GLY A 173 -15.07 -18.74 -21.67
C GLY A 173 -16.28 -17.98 -21.13
N VAL A 174 -16.49 -16.78 -21.65
CA VAL A 174 -17.64 -15.94 -21.28
C VAL A 174 -18.86 -16.39 -22.06
N PHE A 175 -19.91 -16.80 -21.35
CA PHE A 175 -21.17 -17.22 -21.95
C PHE A 175 -22.03 -16.03 -22.36
N THR A 176 -22.31 -15.14 -21.40
CA THR A 176 -23.20 -13.99 -21.62
C THR A 176 -23.03 -12.96 -20.51
N CYS A 177 -23.46 -11.74 -20.77
CA CYS A 177 -23.58 -10.70 -19.76
C CYS A 177 -24.78 -9.80 -20.04
N HIS A 178 -25.41 -9.32 -18.97
CA HIS A 178 -26.56 -8.42 -19.03
C HIS A 178 -26.35 -7.23 -18.11
N THR A 179 -26.52 -6.02 -18.65
CA THR A 179 -26.37 -4.77 -17.89
C THR A 179 -27.72 -4.23 -17.48
N PHE A 180 -27.87 -3.83 -16.22
CA PHE A 180 -29.10 -3.25 -15.69
C PHE A 180 -28.84 -2.13 -14.67
N ARG A 181 -29.85 -1.30 -14.43
CA ARG A 181 -29.75 -0.12 -13.53
C ARG A 181 -30.70 -0.18 -12.33
N CYS A 182 -31.65 -1.09 -12.35
CA CYS A 182 -32.59 -1.31 -11.25
C CYS A 182 -31.99 -2.24 -10.18
N ASN A 183 -32.64 -2.29 -9.02
CA ASN A 183 -32.35 -3.33 -8.03
C ASN A 183 -32.78 -4.69 -8.58
N LEU A 184 -31.93 -5.70 -8.43
CA LEU A 184 -32.24 -7.06 -8.80
C LEU A 184 -33.24 -7.65 -7.80
N ASN A 185 -34.41 -8.06 -8.28
CA ASN A 185 -35.39 -8.81 -7.50
C ASN A 185 -35.51 -10.24 -8.06
N GLY A 186 -36.18 -11.14 -7.32
CA GLY A 186 -36.28 -12.55 -7.72
C GLY A 186 -36.90 -12.76 -9.11
N SER A 187 -38.00 -12.07 -9.41
CA SER A 187 -38.67 -12.18 -10.73
C SER A 187 -37.79 -11.68 -11.87
N TYR A 188 -37.04 -10.58 -11.65
CA TYR A 188 -36.15 -10.03 -12.65
C TYR A 188 -34.91 -10.91 -12.84
N TYR A 189 -34.42 -11.53 -11.77
CA TYR A 189 -33.35 -12.52 -11.87
C TYR A 189 -33.79 -13.72 -12.71
N VAL A 190 -35.00 -14.23 -12.50
CA VAL A 190 -35.56 -15.31 -13.33
C VAL A 190 -35.61 -14.91 -14.79
N SER A 191 -36.11 -13.71 -15.13
CA SER A 191 -36.10 -13.24 -16.52
C SER A 191 -34.68 -13.16 -17.11
N ILE A 192 -33.68 -12.78 -16.31
CA ILE A 192 -32.28 -12.75 -16.78
C ILE A 192 -31.79 -14.17 -17.12
N LEU A 193 -32.14 -15.17 -16.32
CA LEU A 193 -31.77 -16.55 -16.61
C LEU A 193 -32.47 -17.06 -17.88
N GLU A 194 -33.75 -16.79 -18.03
CA GLU A 194 -34.54 -17.22 -19.18
C GLU A 194 -34.09 -16.56 -20.49
N ASP A 195 -33.83 -15.25 -20.46
CA ASP A 195 -33.51 -14.47 -21.65
C ASP A 195 -32.03 -14.58 -22.07
N TYR A 196 -31.12 -14.72 -21.09
CA TYR A 196 -29.68 -14.65 -21.34
C TYR A 196 -28.93 -15.95 -21.08
N LEU A 197 -29.26 -16.69 -20.00
CA LEU A 197 -28.52 -17.92 -19.65
C LEU A 197 -28.96 -19.11 -20.50
N LEU A 198 -30.25 -19.43 -20.52
CA LEU A 198 -30.77 -20.62 -21.22
C LEU A 198 -30.46 -20.61 -22.73
N PRO A 199 -30.63 -19.48 -23.45
CA PRO A 199 -30.33 -19.44 -24.88
C PRO A 199 -28.82 -19.54 -25.15
N ALA A 200 -27.98 -19.08 -24.22
CA ALA A 200 -26.52 -19.21 -24.35
C ALA A 200 -26.06 -20.64 -24.05
N ALA A 201 -26.66 -21.31 -23.06
CA ALA A 201 -26.36 -22.71 -22.71
C ALA A 201 -26.78 -23.70 -23.80
N THR A 202 -27.86 -23.43 -24.53
CA THR A 202 -28.37 -24.31 -25.60
C THR A 202 -27.55 -24.22 -26.90
N ARG A 203 -26.62 -23.26 -27.02
CA ARG A 203 -25.78 -23.07 -28.22
C ARG A 203 -24.47 -23.86 -28.20
N GLU A 204 -24.14 -24.50 -27.09
CA GLU A 204 -23.00 -25.43 -26.97
C GLU A 204 -23.36 -26.86 -27.35
#